data_AF-A0A0C5FTS8-F1
#
_entry.id   AF-A0A0C5FTS8-F1
#
_cell.length_a   1.000
_cell.length_b   1.000
_cell.length_c   1.000
_cell.angle_alpha   90.00
_cell.angle_beta   90.00
_cell.angle_gamma   90.00
#
_symmetry.space_group_name_H-M   'P 1'
#
loop_
_entity.id
_entity.type
_entity.pdbx_description
1 polymer ?
#
loop_
_entity_poly.entity_id
_entity_poly.type
_entity_poly.pdbx_seq_one_letter_code
_entity_poly.pdbx_strand_id
1 'polypeptide(L)' 'MTRRTSAEVQAAQAALIERRQEVTTRYRDGESAAALAREFVVDPGWLRKRLDEWGVPRRDRSAAAVVRGPGVRPL' A
#
# COMPACT_ATOMS: atom_id res chain seq x y z
N MET A 1 -13.48 13.17 -17.33
CA MET A 1 -12.39 12.35 -16.77
C MET A 1 -11.20 12.44 -17.70
N THR A 2 -10.25 13.33 -17.42
CA THR A 2 -9.00 13.42 -18.19
C THR A 2 -8.24 12.13 -17.97
N ARG A 3 -8.04 11.33 -19.03
CA ARG A 3 -7.18 10.14 -18.93
C ARG A 3 -5.79 10.62 -18.58
N ARG A 4 -5.26 10.17 -17.44
CA ARG A 4 -3.82 10.27 -17.21
C ARG A 4 -3.11 9.58 -18.36
N THR A 5 -2.12 10.26 -18.92
CA THR A 5 -1.30 9.68 -19.98
C THR A 5 -0.47 8.53 -19.39
N SER A 6 -0.08 7.59 -20.25
CA SER A 6 0.81 6.50 -19.84
C SER A 6 2.14 7.01 -19.26
N ALA A 7 2.60 8.18 -19.68
CA ALA A 7 3.80 8.85 -19.15
C ALA A 7 3.61 9.30 -17.69
N GLU A 8 2.48 9.93 -17.35
CA GLU A 8 2.18 10.36 -15.98
C GLU A 8 2.04 9.16 -15.02
N VAL A 9 1.43 8.07 -15.50
CA VAL A 9 1.32 6.83 -14.72
C VAL A 9 2.71 6.23 -14.46
N GLN A 10 3.57 6.20 -15.48
CA GLN A 10 4.93 5.68 -15.33
C GLN A 10 5.78 6.55 -14.38
N ALA A 11 5.67 7.87 -14.45
CA ALA A 11 6.37 8.77 -13.53
C ALA A 11 5.92 8.56 -12.07
N ALA A 12 4.62 8.39 -11.84
CA ALA A 12 4.09 8.09 -10.50
C ALA A 12 4.57 6.72 -9.98
N GLN A 13 4.62 5.71 -10.86
CA GLN A 13 5.14 4.38 -10.51
C GLN A 13 6.64 4.42 -10.20
N ALA A 14 7.45 5.14 -10.98
CA ALA A 14 8.88 5.30 -10.74
C ALA A 14 9.14 5.98 -9.39
N ALA A 15 8.44 7.07 -9.09
CA ALA A 15 8.54 7.78 -7.81
C ALA A 15 8.14 6.90 -6.61
N LEU A 16 7.18 5.98 -6.79
CA LEU A 16 6.81 5.01 -5.77
C LEU A 16 7.90 3.95 -5.58
N ILE A 17 8.49 3.45 -6.67
CA ILE A 17 9.56 2.44 -6.63
C ILE A 17 10.81 3.01 -5.95
N GLU A 18 11.17 4.26 -6.21
CA GLU A 18 12.25 4.96 -5.47
C GLU A 18 11.97 4.99 -3.97
N ARG A 19 10.70 5.21 -3.59
CA ARG A 19 10.23 5.21 -2.20
C ARG A 19 9.78 3.82 -1.70
N ARG A 20 10.18 2.74 -2.37
CA ARG A 20 9.79 1.36 -2.02
C ARG A 20 9.96 1.06 -0.53
N GLN A 21 11.09 1.47 0.06
CA GLN A 21 11.38 1.18 1.47
C GLN A 21 10.38 1.87 2.40
N GLU A 22 10.06 3.14 2.14
CA GLU A 22 9.06 3.90 2.89
C GLU A 22 7.67 3.26 2.77
N VAL A 23 7.25 2.94 1.54
CA VAL A 23 5.96 2.28 1.26
C VAL A 23 5.86 0.94 1.99
N THR A 24 6.95 0.15 1.98
CA THR A 24 6.99 -1.15 2.66
C THR A 24 6.91 -0.99 4.18
N THR A 25 7.61 -0.02 4.74
CA THR A 25 7.57 0.28 6.18
C THR A 25 6.18 0.71 6.62
N ARG A 26 5.56 1.67 5.92
CA ARG A 26 4.20 2.13 6.20
C ARG A 26 3.15 1.02 6.06
N TYR A 27 3.27 0.18 5.04
CA TYR A 27 2.41 -0.98 4.87
C TYR A 27 2.54 -1.99 6.04
N ARG A 28 3.76 -2.20 6.53
CA ARG A 28 4.02 -3.07 7.70
C ARG A 28 3.44 -2.46 8.99
N ASP A 29 3.56 -1.15 9.16
CA ASP A 29 2.99 -0.37 10.27
C ASP A 29 1.46 -0.47 10.31
N GLY A 30 0.84 -0.79 9.17
CA GLY A 30 -0.57 -1.15 9.07
C GLY A 30 -1.37 -0.24 8.17
N GLU A 31 -0.70 0.67 7.48
CA GLU A 31 -1.32 1.48 6.45
C GLU A 31 -1.78 0.60 5.28
N SER A 32 -3.00 0.85 4.81
CA SER A 32 -3.58 0.02 3.75
C SER A 32 -2.97 0.37 2.39
N ALA A 33 -2.84 -0.63 1.52
CA ALA A 33 -2.41 -0.40 0.13
C ALA A 33 -3.32 0.61 -0.61
N ALA A 34 -4.59 0.75 -0.22
CA ALA A 34 -5.49 1.74 -0.82
C ALA A 34 -5.20 3.18 -0.37
N ALA A 35 -4.70 3.38 0.86
CA ALA A 35 -4.27 4.68 1.35
C ALA A 35 -2.96 5.10 0.66
N LEU A 36 -1.97 4.20 0.64
CA LEU A 36 -0.70 4.41 -0.06
C LEU A 36 -0.91 4.68 -1.56
N ALA A 37 -1.77 3.92 -2.23
CA ALA A 37 -2.04 4.13 -3.64
C ALA A 37 -2.66 5.52 -3.95
N ARG A 38 -3.47 6.06 -3.03
CA ARG A 38 -4.04 7.42 -3.17
C ARG A 38 -2.97 8.50 -2.97
N GLU A 39 -2.12 8.33 -1.96
CA GLU A 39 -1.04 9.26 -1.66
C GLU A 39 -0.03 9.36 -2.82
N PHE A 40 0.38 8.22 -3.36
CA PHE A 40 1.32 8.16 -4.48
C PHE A 40 0.65 8.26 -5.85
N VAL A 41 -0.68 8.45 -5.90
CA VAL A 41 -1.47 8.58 -7.13
C VAL A 41 -1.25 7.40 -8.11
N VAL A 42 -1.09 6.19 -7.58
CA VAL A 42 -0.92 4.96 -8.36
C VAL A 42 -2.18 4.11 -8.36
N ASP A 43 -2.22 3.10 -9.23
CA ASP A 43 -3.29 2.12 -9.21
C ASP A 43 -3.16 1.17 -7.99
N PRO A 44 -4.22 0.98 -7.19
CA PRO A 44 -4.18 0.08 -6.03
C PRO A 44 -3.95 -1.39 -6.39
N GLY A 45 -4.42 -1.83 -7.57
CA GLY A 45 -4.20 -3.18 -8.08
C GLY A 45 -2.74 -3.40 -8.47
N TRP A 46 -2.12 -2.42 -9.11
CA TRP A 46 -0.70 -2.40 -9.41
C TRP A 46 0.16 -2.42 -8.15
N LEU A 47 -0.17 -1.59 -7.14
CA LEU A 47 0.57 -1.56 -5.88
C LEU A 47 0.50 -2.90 -5.13
N ARG A 48 -0.67 -3.55 -5.11
CA ARG A 48 -0.82 -4.89 -4.51
C ARG A 48 0.10 -5.93 -5.17
N LYS A 49 0.16 -5.95 -6.50
CA LYS A 49 1.07 -6.84 -7.23
C LYS A 49 2.53 -6.56 -6.90
N ARG A 50 2.93 -5.28 -6.79
CA ARG A 50 4.30 -4.94 -6.39
C ARG A 50 4.64 -5.31 -4.95
N LEU A 51 3.70 -5.15 -4.02
CA LEU A 51 3.91 -5.62 -2.64
C LEU A 51 4.13 -7.14 -2.57
N ASP A 52 3.39 -7.91 -3.38
CA ASP A 52 3.59 -9.36 -3.48
C ASP A 52 4.99 -9.72 -4.01
N GLU A 53 5.41 -9.05 -5.09
CA GLU A 53 6.73 -9.28 -5.69
C GLU A 53 7.88 -8.82 -4.79
N TRP A 54 7.67 -7.79 -3.96
CA TRP A 54 8.62 -7.39 -2.92
C TRP A 54 8.65 -8.34 -1.73
N GLY A 55 7.82 -9.40 -1.74
CA GLY A 55 7.74 -10.38 -0.67
C GLY A 55 7.12 -9.82 0.61
N VAL A 56 6.31 -8.77 0.51
CA VAL A 56 5.60 -8.20 1.65
C VAL A 56 4.35 -9.07 1.87
N PRO A 57 4.28 -9.86 2.96
CA PRO A 57 3.13 -10.74 3.18
C PRO A 57 1.88 -9.88 3.24
N ARG A 58 0.92 -10.17 2.34
CA ARG A 58 -0.40 -9.55 2.41
C ARG A 58 -0.91 -9.77 3.81
N ARG A 59 -1.34 -8.69 4.47
CA ARG A 59 -2.19 -8.83 5.65
C ARG A 59 -3.44 -9.57 5.19
N ASP A 60 -3.41 -10.89 5.29
CA ASP A 60 -4.63 -11.67 5.38
C ASP A 60 -5.44 -11.05 6.51
N ARG A 61 -6.75 -10.91 6.35
CA ARG A 61 -7.61 -10.11 7.24
C ARG A 61 -7.41 -10.46 8.73
N SER A 62 -6.90 -11.65 9.03
CA SER A 62 -6.51 -12.14 10.35
C SER A 62 -5.30 -11.42 10.99
N ALA A 63 -4.34 -10.90 10.23
CA ALA A 63 -3.15 -10.22 10.76
C ALA A 63 -3.39 -8.71 11.04
N ALA A 64 -4.37 -8.09 10.38
CA ALA A 64 -4.76 -6.71 10.66
C ALA A 64 -5.39 -6.52 12.04
N ALA A 65 -5.91 -7.60 12.64
CA ALA A 65 -6.39 -7.60 14.02
C ALA A 65 -5.25 -7.51 15.05
N VAL A 66 -4.02 -7.92 14.70
CA VAL A 66 -2.89 -8.01 15.64
C VAL A 66 -2.19 -6.66 15.85
N VAL A 67 -2.27 -5.74 14.89
CA VAL A 67 -1.66 -4.40 15.02
C VAL A 67 -2.59 -3.37 15.66
N ARG A 68 -3.88 -3.71 15.87
CA ARG A 68 -4.59 -3.07 16.97
C ARG A 68 -4.06 -3.70 18.26
N GLY A 69 -3.21 -2.96 18.98
CA GLY A 69 -2.94 -3.24 20.40
C GLY A 69 -4.24 -3.54 21.15
N PRO A 70 -4.17 -4.29 22.27
CA PRO A 70 -5.27 -5.08 22.80
C PRO A 70 -6.56 -4.27 22.81
N GLY A 71 -7.43 -4.56 21.84
CA GLY A 71 -8.75 -3.96 21.76
C GLY A 71 -9.55 -4.49 22.93
N VAL A 72 -9.50 -3.77 24.06
CA VAL A 72 -10.39 -3.99 25.19
C VAL A 72 -11.81 -3.93 24.64
N ARG A 73 -12.51 -5.07 24.76
CA ARG A 73 -13.93 -5.19 24.46
C ARG A 73 -14.68 -4.60 25.65
N PRO A 74 -15.43 -3.49 25.53
CA PRO A 74 -16.30 -3.09 26.62
C PRO A 74 -17.44 -4.12 26.72
N LEU A 75 -17.75 -4.50 27.95
CA LEU A 75 -18.81 -5.43 28.35
C LEU A 75 -20.20 -4.91 27.95
#